data_AF-A0A530QSY8-F1
#
_entry.id   AF-A0A530QSY8-F1
#
_cell.length_a   1.000
_cell.length_b   1.000
_cell.length_c   1.000
_cell.angle_alpha   90.00
_cell.angle_beta   90.00
_cell.angle_gamma   90.00
#
_symmetry.space_group_name_H-M   'P 1'
#
loop_
_entity.id
_entity.type
_entity.pdbx_description
1 polymer ?
#
loop_
_entity_poly.entity_id
_entity_poly.type
_entity_poly.pdbx_seq_one_letter_code
_entity_poly.pdbx_strand_id
1 'polypeptide(L)'
;MEKRIYPQAIDSVVMPEPFGRQIFNDAGKAVAALQALYDRNTKFLRDSFTALAAGGDNNKRYRAFYPEVGVTTTSFTQIDSRQAYGHMPTPGHFSTTITQPALFERYLIEQLRLIMRNHGV
;
A
#
# COMPACT_ATOMS: atom_id res chain seq x y z
N MET A 1 -8.38 -40.01 -24.58
CA MET A 1 -8.42 -38.55 -24.36
C MET A 1 -7.61 -38.20 -23.10
N GLU A 2 -6.37 -38.68 -23.04
CA GLU A 2 -5.49 -38.60 -21.86
C GLU A 2 -4.28 -37.76 -22.22
N LYS A 3 -4.23 -36.55 -21.67
CA LYS A 3 -3.02 -35.78 -21.32
C LYS A 3 -3.49 -34.43 -20.77
N ARG A 4 -4.15 -34.46 -19.61
CA ARG A 4 -4.20 -33.27 -18.76
C ARG A 4 -2.81 -33.12 -18.16
N ILE A 5 -2.04 -32.14 -18.65
CA ILE A 5 -0.79 -31.75 -18.03
C ILE A 5 -1.17 -31.05 -16.73
N TYR A 6 -0.98 -31.73 -15.60
CA TYR A 6 -1.07 -31.08 -14.30
C TYR A 6 0.23 -30.29 -14.10
N PRO A 7 0.17 -28.96 -13.89
CA PRO A 7 1.36 -28.22 -13.51
C PRO A 7 1.92 -28.82 -12.21
N GLN A 8 3.25 -28.95 -12.13
CA GLN A 8 3.92 -29.37 -10.91
C GLN A 8 3.49 -28.47 -9.74
N ALA A 9 3.43 -29.05 -8.53
CA ALA A 9 3.13 -28.28 -7.33
C ALA A 9 4.16 -27.13 -7.21
N ILE A 10 3.66 -25.92 -6.92
CA ILE A 10 4.54 -24.77 -6.80
C ILE A 10 5.18 -24.82 -5.42
N ASP A 11 6.48 -25.09 -5.39
CA ASP A 11 7.22 -25.44 -4.17
C ASP A 11 7.67 -24.21 -3.37
N SER A 12 7.69 -23.01 -3.97
CA SER A 12 8.16 -21.81 -3.29
C SER A 12 7.42 -20.52 -3.67
N VAL A 13 7.18 -19.67 -2.66
CA VAL A 13 6.64 -18.31 -2.82
C VAL A 13 7.77 -17.32 -2.61
N VAL A 14 8.01 -16.46 -3.60
CA VAL A 14 9.03 -15.40 -3.58
C VAL A 14 8.34 -14.05 -3.43
N MET A 15 8.87 -13.21 -2.55
CA MET A 15 8.34 -11.88 -2.23
C MET A 15 9.49 -10.88 -2.04
N PRO A 16 9.24 -9.57 -2.18
CA PRO A 16 10.17 -8.56 -1.70
C PRO A 16 10.40 -8.70 -0.19
N GLU A 17 11.58 -8.28 0.29
CA GLU A 17 11.86 -8.20 1.73
C GLU A 17 10.74 -7.46 2.51
N PRO A 18 10.38 -7.90 3.73
CA PRO A 18 9.37 -7.22 4.53
C PRO A 18 9.69 -5.74 4.74
N PHE A 19 8.68 -4.89 4.62
CA PHE A 19 8.79 -3.47 4.95
C PHE A 19 8.06 -3.21 6.28
N GLY A 20 8.80 -2.75 7.29
CA GLY A 20 8.24 -2.45 8.61
C GLY A 20 7.32 -1.22 8.58
N ARG A 21 6.31 -1.19 9.45
CA ARG A 21 5.45 -0.02 9.62
C ARG A 21 6.26 1.20 10.07
N GLN A 22 5.97 2.35 9.48
CA GLN A 22 6.60 3.64 9.81
C GLN A 22 5.53 4.64 10.23
N ILE A 23 5.88 5.51 11.17
CA ILE A 23 5.02 6.59 11.66
C ILE A 23 5.51 7.90 11.05
N PHE A 24 4.57 8.73 10.59
CA PHE A 24 4.87 10.01 9.97
C PHE A 24 4.02 11.11 10.60
N ASN A 25 4.65 12.26 10.85
CA ASN A 25 4.01 13.52 11.24
C ASN A 25 4.01 14.55 10.10
N ASP A 26 4.37 14.12 8.89
CA ASP A 26 4.39 14.93 7.69
C ASP A 26 3.72 14.14 6.55
N ALA A 27 2.64 14.71 6.00
CA ALA A 27 1.86 14.08 4.94
C ALA A 27 2.68 13.82 3.67
N GLY A 28 3.62 14.70 3.32
CA GLY A 28 4.49 14.54 2.16
C GLY A 28 5.43 13.34 2.33
N LYS A 29 6.06 13.20 3.50
CA LYS A 29 6.91 12.05 3.83
C LYS A 29 6.13 10.73 3.84
N ALA A 30 4.90 10.74 4.37
CA ALA A 30 4.04 9.56 4.33
C ALA A 30 3.74 9.13 2.88
N VAL A 31 3.36 10.08 2.01
CA VAL A 31 3.07 9.80 0.59
C VAL A 31 4.31 9.35 -0.17
N ALA A 32 5.47 9.96 0.08
CA ALA A 32 6.74 9.52 -0.52
C ALA A 32 7.08 8.07 -0.14
N ALA A 33 6.81 7.65 1.10
CA ALA A 33 7.00 6.27 1.52
C ALA A 33 6.04 5.31 0.81
N LEU A 34 4.77 5.70 0.62
CA LEU A 34 3.80 4.93 -0.17
C LEU A 34 4.27 4.77 -1.62
N GLN A 35 4.78 5.83 -2.24
CA GLN A 35 5.34 5.81 -3.59
C GLN A 35 6.53 4.85 -3.69
N ALA A 36 7.51 4.99 -2.79
CA ALA A 36 8.68 4.12 -2.78
C ALA A 36 8.31 2.64 -2.61
N LEU A 37 7.36 2.32 -1.73
CA LEU A 37 6.92 0.94 -1.49
C LEU A 37 6.12 0.38 -2.69
N TYR A 38 5.27 1.20 -3.31
CA TYR A 38 4.54 0.83 -4.53
C TYR A 38 5.50 0.56 -5.69
N ASP A 39 6.46 1.44 -5.93
CA ASP A 39 7.42 1.32 -7.03
C ASP A 39 8.32 0.10 -6.83
N ARG A 40 8.80 -0.12 -5.60
CA ARG A 40 9.56 -1.32 -5.23
C ARG A 40 8.78 -2.61 -5.55
N ASN A 41 7.53 -2.69 -5.11
CA ASN A 41 6.73 -3.90 -5.22
C ASN A 41 6.28 -4.17 -6.67
N THR A 42 5.91 -3.12 -7.42
CA THR A 42 5.59 -3.25 -8.84
C THR A 42 6.81 -3.52 -9.69
N LYS A 43 7.98 -2.97 -9.34
CA LYS A 43 9.25 -3.31 -9.99
C LYS A 43 9.58 -4.79 -9.80
N PHE A 44 9.47 -5.32 -8.58
CA PHE A 44 9.65 -6.74 -8.31
C PHE A 44 8.76 -7.61 -9.22
N LEU A 45 7.47 -7.32 -9.31
CA LEU A 45 6.56 -8.11 -10.16
C LEU A 45 6.90 -8.02 -11.65
N ARG A 46 7.25 -6.82 -12.14
CA ARG A 46 7.67 -6.62 -13.54
C ARG A 46 8.96 -7.37 -13.86
N ASP A 47 9.98 -7.24 -13.00
CA ASP A 47 11.26 -7.91 -13.18
C ASP A 47 11.09 -9.44 -13.14
N SER A 48 10.30 -9.97 -12.19
CA SER A 48 9.99 -11.40 -12.11
C SER A 48 9.23 -11.90 -13.34
N PHE A 49 8.27 -11.12 -13.85
CA PHE A 49 7.54 -11.47 -15.06
C PHE A 49 8.46 -11.48 -16.30
N THR A 50 9.31 -10.47 -16.46
CA THR A 50 10.31 -10.41 -17.53
C THR A 50 11.27 -11.61 -17.47
N ALA A 51 11.75 -11.98 -16.28
CA ALA A 51 12.63 -13.13 -16.09
C ALA A 51 11.93 -14.45 -16.47
N LEU A 52 10.66 -14.63 -16.09
CA LEU A 52 9.87 -15.80 -16.47
C LEU A 52 9.69 -15.88 -18.00
N ALA A 53 9.39 -14.75 -18.66
CA ALA A 53 9.25 -14.69 -20.11
C ALA A 53 10.55 -15.03 -20.87
N ALA A 54 11.71 -14.79 -20.25
CA ALA A 54 13.03 -15.13 -20.80
C ALA A 54 13.44 -16.60 -20.58
N GLY A 55 12.52 -17.47 -20.14
CA GLY A 55 12.82 -18.88 -19.83
C GLY A 55 13.26 -19.13 -18.40
N GLY A 56 12.97 -18.21 -17.48
CA GLY A 56 13.21 -18.37 -16.05
C GLY A 56 12.40 -19.50 -15.41
N ASP A 57 12.77 -19.82 -14.18
CA ASP A 57 12.15 -20.88 -13.37
C ASP A 57 10.63 -20.66 -13.16
N ASN A 58 9.83 -21.61 -13.64
CA ASN A 58 8.38 -21.60 -13.59
C ASN A 58 7.78 -22.34 -12.37
N ASN A 59 8.62 -22.87 -11.48
CA ASN A 59 8.19 -23.56 -10.24
C ASN A 59 8.04 -22.59 -9.05
N LYS A 60 8.03 -21.27 -9.29
CA LYS A 60 7.92 -20.21 -8.28
C LYS A 60 6.61 -19.43 -8.39
N ARG A 61 6.03 -19.06 -7.24
CA ARG A 61 4.95 -18.05 -7.14
C ARG A 61 5.53 -16.73 -6.68
N TYR A 62 5.37 -15.69 -7.50
CA TYR A 62 5.76 -14.34 -7.12
C TYR A 62 4.57 -13.61 -6.48
N ARG A 63 4.79 -12.97 -5.34
CA ARG A 63 3.76 -12.16 -4.68
C ARG A 63 4.35 -10.85 -4.18
N ALA A 64 3.61 -9.77 -4.36
CA ALA A 64 3.87 -8.48 -3.75
C ALA A 64 2.53 -7.86 -3.34
N PHE A 65 2.56 -6.84 -2.48
CA PHE A 65 1.38 -6.25 -1.86
C PHE A 65 1.30 -4.75 -2.15
N TYR A 66 0.09 -4.20 -2.18
CA TYR A 66 -0.07 -2.75 -2.15
C TYR A 66 0.39 -2.19 -0.80
N PRO A 67 0.94 -0.96 -0.77
CA PRO A 67 1.20 -0.27 0.48
C PRO A 67 -0.10 0.02 1.25
N GLU A 68 -0.04 0.00 2.57
CA GLU A 68 -1.13 0.37 3.49
C GLU A 68 -0.83 1.74 4.11
N VAL A 69 -1.86 2.57 4.25
CA VAL A 69 -1.84 3.74 5.12
C VAL A 69 -2.85 3.53 6.24
N GLY A 70 -2.49 3.96 7.46
CA GLY A 70 -3.33 3.82 8.64
C GLY A 70 -3.25 5.06 9.52
N VAL A 71 -4.36 5.37 10.19
CA VAL A 71 -4.49 6.48 11.14
C VAL A 71 -5.22 5.95 12.37
N THR A 72 -4.73 6.30 13.55
CA THR A 72 -5.37 5.94 14.82
C THR A 72 -5.71 7.21 15.58
N THR A 73 -6.98 7.39 15.92
CA THR A 73 -7.46 8.49 16.76
C THR A 73 -7.99 7.92 18.08
N THR A 74 -7.65 8.55 19.20
CA THR A 74 -8.01 8.06 20.55
C THR A 74 -9.10 8.89 21.22
N SER A 75 -9.48 10.02 20.64
CA SER A 75 -10.44 10.96 21.23
C SER A 75 -11.44 11.49 20.22
N PHE A 76 -12.66 11.79 20.69
CA PHE A 76 -13.61 12.58 19.92
C PHE A 76 -13.06 13.99 19.74
N THR A 77 -12.91 14.43 18.50
CA THR A 77 -12.42 15.78 18.18
C THR A 77 -13.61 16.61 17.71
N GLN A 78 -13.82 17.80 18.30
CA GLN A 78 -14.78 18.75 17.77
C GLN A 78 -14.16 19.42 16.54
N ILE A 79 -14.65 19.04 15.37
CA ILE A 79 -14.14 19.51 14.08
C ILE A 79 -15.15 20.49 13.51
N ASP A 80 -14.69 21.48 12.74
CA ASP A 80 -15.56 22.43 12.06
C ASP A 80 -16.52 21.68 11.12
N SER A 81 -17.80 21.64 11.49
CA SER A 81 -18.84 20.87 10.80
C SER A 81 -19.14 21.39 9.39
N ARG A 82 -18.57 22.54 8.99
CA ARG A 82 -18.69 23.07 7.63
C ARG A 82 -17.80 22.32 6.63
N GLN A 83 -16.78 21.60 7.10
CA GLN A 83 -15.93 20.79 6.22
C GLN A 83 -16.53 19.39 6.03
N ALA A 84 -17.00 19.09 4.82
CA ALA A 84 -17.68 17.83 4.51
C ALA A 84 -16.77 16.58 4.52
N TYR A 85 -15.45 16.75 4.60
CA TYR A 85 -14.45 15.67 4.52
C TYR A 85 -13.24 15.96 5.43
N GLY A 86 -12.28 15.03 5.52
CA GLY A 86 -11.08 15.20 6.33
C GLY A 86 -11.33 15.07 7.84
N HIS A 87 -12.37 14.32 8.23
CA HIS A 87 -12.71 14.06 9.62
C HIS A 87 -13.06 12.59 9.85
N MET A 88 -12.81 12.12 11.06
CA MET A 88 -13.19 10.80 11.57
C MET A 88 -14.20 10.98 12.70
N PRO A 89 -15.43 10.45 12.57
CA PRO A 89 -16.52 10.74 13.52
C PRO A 89 -16.33 10.06 14.89
N THR A 90 -15.52 9.01 14.96
CA THR A 90 -15.29 8.22 16.17
C THR A 90 -13.80 7.93 16.36
N PRO A 91 -13.34 7.78 17.63
CA PRO A 91 -12.06 7.15 17.91
C PRO A 91 -11.97 5.77 17.26
N GLY A 92 -10.79 5.41 16.76
CA GLY A 92 -10.59 4.11 16.13
C GLY A 92 -9.34 4.06 15.28
N HIS A 93 -9.12 2.89 14.68
CA HIS A 93 -8.09 2.68 13.67
C HIS A 93 -8.74 2.58 12.30
N PHE A 94 -8.31 3.45 11.39
CA PHE A 94 -8.76 3.51 10.01
C PHE A 94 -7.58 3.21 9.12
N SER A 95 -7.71 2.24 8.22
CA SER A 95 -6.66 1.91 7.25
C SER A 95 -7.24 1.61 5.88
N THR A 96 -6.41 1.79 4.87
CA THR A 96 -6.72 1.38 3.50
C THR A 96 -5.43 1.06 2.74
N THR A 97 -5.56 0.25 1.68
CA THR A 97 -4.47 0.00 0.75
C THR A 97 -4.47 1.05 -0.36
N ILE A 98 -3.28 1.42 -0.83
CA ILE A 98 -3.09 2.48 -1.82
C ILE A 98 -2.47 1.92 -3.09
N THR A 99 -3.06 2.24 -4.24
CA THR A 99 -2.48 2.00 -5.57
C THR A 99 -2.21 3.32 -6.27
N GLN A 100 -1.21 3.34 -7.16
CA GLN A 100 -0.80 4.52 -7.94
C GLN A 100 -0.63 5.80 -7.10
N PRO A 101 0.16 5.77 -6.00
CA PRO A 101 0.33 6.93 -5.11
C PRO A 101 0.96 8.16 -5.81
N ALA A 102 1.69 7.98 -6.92
CA ALA A 102 2.17 9.09 -7.74
C ALA A 102 1.04 9.80 -8.48
N LEU A 103 0.05 9.06 -9.00
CA LEU A 103 -1.13 9.64 -9.67
C LEU A 103 -1.98 10.46 -8.67
N PHE A 104 -2.14 9.92 -7.46
CA PHE A 104 -2.96 10.53 -6.41
C PHE A 104 -2.18 11.42 -5.45
N GLU A 105 -0.92 11.75 -5.75
CA GLU A 105 0.00 12.42 -4.80
C GLU A 105 -0.63 13.66 -4.16
N ARG A 106 -1.13 14.59 -4.98
CA ARG A 106 -1.73 15.84 -4.49
C ARG A 106 -2.94 15.58 -3.58
N TYR A 107 -3.80 14.64 -3.97
CA TYR A 107 -4.97 14.24 -3.19
C TYR A 107 -4.56 13.63 -1.85
N LEU A 108 -3.63 12.66 -1.86
CA LEU A 108 -3.18 11.98 -0.65
C LEU A 108 -2.52 12.95 0.32
N ILE A 109 -1.65 13.84 -0.17
CA ILE A 109 -1.00 14.85 0.67
C ILE A 109 -2.04 15.77 1.31
N GLU A 110 -3.03 16.23 0.55
CA GLU A 110 -4.07 17.12 1.08
C GLU A 110 -4.94 16.43 2.14
N GLN A 111 -5.43 15.22 1.85
CA GLN A 111 -6.30 14.49 2.78
C GLN A 111 -5.58 14.10 4.07
N LEU A 112 -4.34 13.59 3.96
CA LEU A 112 -3.55 13.25 5.14
C LEU A 112 -3.21 14.50 5.97
N ARG A 113 -2.89 15.63 5.32
CA ARG A 113 -2.66 16.91 6.03
C ARG A 113 -3.91 17.36 6.79
N LEU A 114 -5.09 17.24 6.19
CA LEU A 114 -6.36 17.58 6.84
C LEU A 114 -6.63 16.69 8.04
N ILE A 115 -6.44 15.38 7.90
CA ILE A 115 -6.62 14.41 9.00
C ILE A 115 -5.64 14.71 10.14
N MET A 116 -4.35 14.88 9.84
CA MET A 116 -3.30 15.24 10.81
C MET A 116 -3.67 16.51 11.57
N ARG A 117 -4.08 17.56 10.85
CA ARG A 117 -4.48 18.84 11.45
C ARG A 117 -5.73 18.72 12.32
N ASN A 118 -6.76 18.02 11.86
CA ASN A 118 -8.06 17.95 12.53
C ASN A 118 -8.06 17.01 13.73
N HIS A 119 -7.18 16.01 13.75
CA HIS A 119 -7.12 14.99 14.81
C HIS A 119 -5.83 15.01 15.65
N GLY A 120 -4.85 15.84 15.31
CA GLY A 120 -3.59 15.93 16.05
C GLY A 120 -2.72 14.67 15.94
N VAL A 121 -2.78 14.00 14.79
CA VAL A 121 -2.02 12.78 14.47
C VAL A 121 -0.82 13.07 13.57
#